data_AF-A0A1U7XLI4-F1
#
_entry.id   AF-A0A1U7XLI4-F1
#
_cell.length_a   1.000
_cell.length_b   1.000
_cell.length_c   1.000
_cell.angle_alpha   90.00
_cell.angle_beta   90.00
_cell.angle_gamma   90.00
#
_symmetry.space_group_name_H-M   'P 1'
#
loop_
_entity.id
_entity.type
_entity.pdbx_description
1 polymer ?
#
loop_
_entity_poly.entity_id
_entity_poly.type
_entity_poly.pdbx_seq_one_letter_code
_entity_poly.pdbx_strand_id
1 'polypeptide(L)'
;MAEDSKVCDVIYDGPYIPTNNVGDLPLSMSKTKKEYTDADMKAIEKNFLAKKILVCGIGPDEYNRISACEIAKEIWEALQTSHERTTQVKQSKIDMLTTVYKIFRMKDGESI
;
A
#
# COMPACT_ATOMS: atom_id res chain seq x y z
N MET A 1 9.47 -11.52 19.50
CA MET A 1 8.83 -12.47 18.56
C MET A 1 7.31 -12.42 18.55
N ALA A 2 6.60 -12.10 19.64
CA ALA A 2 5.14 -11.96 19.63
C ALA A 2 4.63 -10.55 19.21
N GLU A 3 5.50 -9.54 19.22
CA GLU A 3 5.13 -8.17 18.85
C GLU A 3 5.13 -7.94 17.34
N ASP A 4 6.06 -8.57 16.61
CA ASP A 4 6.15 -8.47 15.14
C ASP A 4 4.88 -8.99 14.44
N SER A 5 4.24 -10.03 15.00
CA SER A 5 3.01 -10.62 14.44
C SER A 5 1.82 -9.66 14.52
N LYS A 6 1.74 -8.82 15.56
CA LYS A 6 0.58 -7.92 15.78
C LYS A 6 0.67 -6.63 14.97
N VAL A 7 1.87 -6.29 14.49
CA VAL A 7 2.11 -5.12 13.63
C VAL A 7 1.62 -5.40 12.20
N CYS A 8 1.79 -6.63 11.72
CA CYS A 8 1.31 -7.05 10.41
C CYS A 8 -0.22 -6.95 10.28
N ASP A 9 -0.97 -7.31 11.32
CA ASP A 9 -2.44 -7.26 11.30
C ASP A 9 -2.96 -5.84 11.00
N VAL A 10 -2.32 -4.80 11.57
CA VAL A 10 -2.68 -3.40 11.35
C VAL A 10 -2.41 -2.92 9.93
N ILE A 11 -1.45 -3.54 9.24
CA ILE A 11 -1.13 -3.23 7.84
C ILE A 11 -2.22 -3.81 6.92
N TYR A 12 -2.75 -5.00 7.24
CA TYR A 12 -3.78 -5.66 6.43
C TYR A 12 -5.19 -5.12 6.68
N ASP A 13 -5.55 -4.81 7.93
CA ASP A 13 -6.94 -4.63 8.37
C ASP A 13 -7.69 -3.40 7.80
N GLY A 14 -7.02 -2.43 7.18
CA GLY A 14 -7.73 -1.23 6.71
C GLY A 14 -7.58 -0.03 7.62
N PRO A 15 -8.04 1.15 7.17
CA PRO A 15 -7.82 2.39 7.88
C PRO A 15 -8.42 2.27 9.29
N TYR A 16 -7.56 2.24 10.31
CA TYR A 16 -8.03 2.47 11.67
C TYR A 16 -8.30 3.96 11.83
N ILE A 17 -9.47 4.37 11.37
CA ILE A 17 -10.08 5.62 11.77
C ILE A 17 -11.05 5.24 12.88
N PRO A 18 -10.85 5.70 14.12
CA PRO A 18 -11.91 5.70 15.12
C PRO A 18 -13.14 6.36 14.52
N THR A 19 -14.15 5.55 14.15
CA THR A 19 -15.35 6.01 13.46
C THR A 19 -16.53 5.81 14.38
N ASN A 20 -17.40 6.82 14.53
CA ASN A 20 -18.66 6.65 15.25
C ASN A 20 -19.67 6.00 14.30
N ASN A 21 -20.26 4.86 14.68
CA ASN A 21 -21.42 4.32 14.00
C ASN A 21 -22.64 5.14 14.41
N VAL A 22 -22.87 6.27 13.74
CA VAL A 22 -24.18 6.95 13.78
C VAL A 22 -25.01 6.33 12.67
N GLY A 23 -26.17 5.77 13.03
CA GLY A 23 -26.99 4.93 12.16
C GLY A 23 -27.21 5.43 10.73
N ASP A 24 -27.29 4.48 9.80
CA ASP A 24 -27.81 4.53 8.44
C ASP A 24 -27.45 5.72 7.53
N LEU A 25 -26.24 6.30 7.68
CA LEU A 25 -25.67 7.15 6.64
C LEU A 25 -24.17 6.87 6.45
N PRO A 26 -23.67 6.65 5.22
CA PRO A 26 -22.27 6.36 4.95
C PRO A 26 -21.46 7.67 4.96
N LEU A 27 -21.48 8.38 6.09
CA LEU A 27 -20.68 9.57 6.32
C LEU A 27 -19.76 9.27 7.51
N SER A 28 -18.62 8.69 7.18
CA SER A 28 -17.50 8.43 8.09
C SER A 28 -17.02 9.75 8.70
N MET A 29 -17.51 10.07 9.90
CA MET A 29 -17.04 11.18 10.71
C MET A 29 -15.91 10.68 11.62
N SER A 30 -14.72 11.28 11.50
CA SER A 30 -13.59 11.03 12.39
C SER A 30 -13.95 11.39 13.83
N LYS A 31 -13.82 10.45 14.78
CA LYS A 31 -13.97 10.78 16.20
C LYS A 31 -13.01 11.89 16.59
N THR A 32 -13.48 12.83 17.40
CA THR A 32 -12.55 13.79 18.02
C THR A 32 -11.70 13.08 19.08
N LYS A 33 -10.48 13.57 19.34
CA LYS A 33 -9.54 12.99 20.33
C LYS A 33 -10.15 12.77 21.72
N LYS A 34 -11.24 13.48 22.06
CA LYS A 34 -11.97 13.36 23.33
C LYS A 34 -12.89 12.14 23.41
N GLU A 35 -13.20 11.50 22.28
CA GLU A 35 -14.11 10.34 22.16
C GLU A 35 -13.35 9.02 22.00
N TYR A 36 -12.02 9.05 22.11
CA TYR A 36 -11.19 7.86 21.92
C TYR A 36 -11.39 6.89 23.08
N THR A 37 -11.76 5.67 22.73
CA THR A 37 -11.77 4.53 23.64
C THR A 37 -10.34 4.01 23.86
N ASP A 38 -10.14 3.18 24.88
CA ASP A 38 -8.84 2.50 25.10
C ASP A 38 -8.41 1.66 23.87
N ALA A 39 -9.38 1.08 23.16
CA ALA A 39 -9.15 0.38 21.90
C ALA A 39 -8.65 1.33 20.79
N ASP A 40 -9.24 2.55 20.71
CA ASP A 40 -8.81 3.58 19.76
C ASP A 40 -7.37 4.02 20.00
N MET A 41 -7.00 4.22 21.27
CA MET A 41 -5.63 4.59 21.63
C MET A 41 -4.62 3.49 21.27
N LYS A 42 -4.93 2.23 21.59
CA LYS A 42 -4.07 1.07 21.26
C LYS A 42 -3.87 0.91 19.76
N ALA A 43 -4.89 1.13 18.95
CA ALA A 43 -4.77 1.01 17.51
C ALA A 43 -3.96 2.16 16.90
N ILE A 44 -4.07 3.38 17.44
CA ILE A 44 -3.20 4.52 17.06
C ILE A 44 -1.74 4.22 17.37
N GLU A 45 -1.44 3.68 18.56
CA GLU A 45 -0.09 3.28 18.94
C GLU A 45 0.50 2.24 17.98
N LYS A 46 -0.29 1.21 17.63
CA LYS A 46 0.14 0.21 16.66
C LYS A 46 0.36 0.79 15.27
N ASN A 47 -0.52 1.68 14.80
CA ASN A 47 -0.34 2.38 13.52
C ASN A 47 0.95 3.20 13.52
N PHE A 48 1.24 3.93 14.61
CA PHE A 48 2.49 4.67 14.75
C PHE A 48 3.73 3.76 14.70
N LEU A 49 3.69 2.62 15.40
CA LEU A 49 4.77 1.64 15.37
C LEU A 49 4.97 1.06 13.97
N ALA A 50 3.89 0.69 13.28
CA ALA A 50 3.91 0.18 11.91
C ALA A 50 4.50 1.22 10.94
N LYS A 51 4.06 2.49 11.01
CA LYS A 51 4.64 3.59 10.21
C LYS A 51 6.14 3.71 10.43
N LYS A 52 6.58 3.69 11.69
CA LYS A 52 8.00 3.81 12.04
C LYS A 52 8.82 2.67 11.41
N ILE A 53 8.34 1.43 11.50
CA ILE A 53 9.02 0.26 10.93
C ILE A 53 9.11 0.39 9.41
N LEU A 54 8.02 0.76 8.74
CA LEU A 54 8.00 0.94 7.28
C LEU A 54 8.96 2.05 6.82
N VAL A 55 8.97 3.19 7.51
CA VAL A 55 9.84 4.32 7.15
C VAL A 55 11.32 4.02 7.40
N CYS A 56 11.66 3.21 8.43
CA CYS A 56 13.05 2.85 8.69
C CYS A 56 13.68 1.98 7.58
N GLY A 57 12.87 1.29 6.77
CA GLY A 57 13.35 0.35 5.75
C GLY A 57 13.49 0.93 4.34
N ILE A 58 13.07 2.18 4.10
CA ILE A 58 12.93 2.74 2.75
C ILE A 58 13.95 3.84 2.43
N GLY A 59 14.24 4.02 1.15
CA GLY A 59 15.14 5.07 0.67
C GLY A 59 14.48 6.46 0.61
N PRO A 60 15.26 7.54 0.41
CA PRO A 60 14.74 8.90 0.31
C PRO A 60 13.77 9.11 -0.86
N ASP A 61 13.99 8.43 -1.99
CA ASP A 61 13.09 8.51 -3.16
C ASP A 61 11.72 7.89 -2.89
N GLU A 62 11.69 6.80 -2.12
CA GLU A 62 10.46 6.13 -1.70
C GLU A 62 9.77 6.92 -0.60
N TYR A 63 10.53 7.48 0.33
CA TYR A 63 10.01 8.38 1.36
C TYR A 63 9.27 9.57 0.76
N ASN A 64 9.83 10.20 -0.28
CA ASN A 64 9.17 11.32 -0.96
C ASN A 64 7.79 10.92 -1.51
N ARG A 65 7.64 9.69 -2.01
CA ARG A 65 6.36 9.17 -2.54
C ARG A 65 5.32 8.88 -1.47
N ILE A 66 5.75 8.44 -0.30
CA ILE A 66 4.86 8.11 0.82
C ILE A 66 4.72 9.24 1.85
N SER A 67 5.35 10.40 1.61
CA SER A 67 5.43 11.51 2.56
C SER A 67 4.06 12.11 2.94
N ALA A 68 3.07 11.99 2.05
CA ALA A 68 1.70 12.43 2.27
C ALA A 68 0.80 11.35 2.92
N CYS A 69 1.32 10.14 3.18
CA CYS A 69 0.55 9.05 3.76
C CYS A 69 0.46 9.19 5.30
N GLU A 70 -0.77 9.19 5.80
CA GLU A 70 -1.05 9.43 7.22
C GLU A 70 -1.10 8.13 8.03
N ILE A 71 -1.39 7.00 7.40
CA ILE A 71 -1.49 5.69 8.06
C ILE A 71 -0.54 4.65 7.47
N ALA A 72 -0.16 3.66 8.27
CA ALA A 72 0.77 2.60 7.88
C ALA A 72 0.28 1.81 6.67
N LYS A 73 -1.03 1.61 6.55
CA LYS A 73 -1.65 0.93 5.40
C LYS A 73 -1.43 1.69 4.09
N GLU A 74 -1.65 3.00 4.07
CA GLU A 74 -1.42 3.83 2.87
C GLU A 74 0.06 3.76 2.44
N ILE A 75 0.97 3.83 3.41
CA ILE A 75 2.41 3.66 3.15
C ILE A 75 2.66 2.29 2.51
N TRP A 76 2.13 1.21 3.11
CA TRP A 76 2.31 -0.15 2.60
C TRP A 76 1.75 -0.32 1.17
N GLU A 77 0.54 0.16 0.90
CA GLU A 77 -0.09 0.08 -0.43
C GLU A 77 0.68 0.90 -1.48
N ALA A 78 1.19 2.08 -1.11
CA ALA A 78 2.01 2.91 -1.99
C ALA A 78 3.36 2.22 -2.30
N LEU A 79 4.01 1.64 -1.29
CA LEU A 79 5.23 0.85 -1.47
C LEU A 79 4.96 -0.34 -2.39
N GLN A 80 3.91 -1.13 -2.11
CA GLN A 80 3.54 -2.28 -2.94
C GLN A 80 3.29 -1.86 -4.39
N THR A 81 2.55 -0.77 -4.62
CA THR A 81 2.29 -0.23 -5.97
C THR A 81 3.59 0.17 -6.68
N SER A 82 4.52 0.79 -5.96
CA SER A 82 5.80 1.26 -6.53
C SER A 82 6.74 0.10 -6.90
N HIS A 83 6.80 -0.94 -6.06
CA HIS A 83 7.71 -2.07 -6.23
C HIS A 83 7.16 -3.15 -7.16
N GLU A 84 5.85 -3.42 -7.09
CA GLU A 84 5.26 -4.46 -7.92
C GLU A 84 5.12 -4.04 -9.38
N ARG A 85 5.35 -2.75 -9.72
CA ARG A 85 4.95 -2.11 -10.98
C ARG A 85 3.44 -2.20 -11.16
N THR A 86 2.80 -1.04 -11.34
CA THR A 86 1.36 -0.95 -11.56
C THR A 86 0.90 -1.98 -12.60
N THR A 87 -0.31 -2.54 -12.43
CA THR A 87 -0.92 -3.47 -13.41
C THR A 87 -0.83 -2.90 -14.83
N GLN A 88 -0.91 -1.58 -14.97
CA GLN A 88 -0.71 -0.86 -16.22
C GLN A 88 0.71 -0.99 -16.80
N VAL A 89 1.78 -0.88 -16.00
CA VAL A 89 3.16 -1.08 -16.47
C VAL A 89 3.41 -2.56 -16.81
N LYS A 90 2.82 -3.49 -16.05
CA LYS A 90 2.86 -4.93 -16.41
C LYS A 90 2.19 -5.16 -17.76
N GLN A 91 0.98 -4.63 -17.94
CA GLN A 91 0.22 -4.74 -19.18
C GLN A 91 0.96 -4.09 -20.35
N SER A 92 1.51 -2.89 -20.17
CA SER A 92 2.28 -2.19 -21.19
C SER A 92 3.52 -2.97 -21.63
N LYS A 93 4.23 -3.65 -20.71
CA LYS A 93 5.34 -4.56 -21.07
C LYS A 93 4.84 -5.77 -21.85
N ILE A 94 3.70 -6.36 -21.47
CA ILE A 94 3.09 -7.48 -22.20
C ILE A 94 2.71 -7.03 -23.61
N ASP A 95 2.08 -5.88 -23.76
CA ASP A 95 1.65 -5.34 -25.05
C ASP A 95 2.86 -5.01 -25.94
N MET A 96 3.91 -4.42 -25.37
CA MET A 96 5.18 -4.17 -26.06
C MET A 96 5.82 -5.49 -26.55
N LEU A 97 5.97 -6.48 -25.66
CA LEU A 97 6.57 -7.78 -26.02
C LEU A 97 5.72 -8.53 -27.05
N THR A 98 4.39 -8.48 -26.92
CA THR A 98 3.45 -9.05 -27.88
C THR A 98 3.59 -8.39 -29.25
N THR A 99 3.78 -7.06 -29.28
CA THR A 99 4.01 -6.32 -30.52
C THR A 99 5.33 -6.74 -31.15
N VAL A 100 6.42 -6.80 -30.38
CA VAL A 100 7.74 -7.25 -30.84
C VAL A 100 7.68 -8.67 -31.40
N TYR A 101 6.99 -9.58 -30.72
CA TYR A 101 6.80 -10.95 -31.19
C TYR A 101 6.03 -11.02 -32.51
N LYS A 102 4.95 -10.24 -32.66
CA LYS A 102 4.14 -10.22 -33.90
C LYS A 102 4.91 -9.72 -35.12
N ILE A 103 5.83 -8.78 -34.92
CA ILE A 103 6.69 -8.26 -36.00
C ILE A 103 7.97 -9.08 -36.18
N PHE A 104 8.25 -10.00 -35.26
CA PHE A 104 9.41 -10.87 -35.34
C PHE A 104 9.18 -11.91 -36.44
N ARG A 105 9.98 -11.80 -37.50
CA ARG A 105 9.96 -12.69 -38.65
C ARG A 105 11.36 -13.16 -38.93
N MET A 106 11.49 -14.40 -39.38
CA MET A 106 12.77 -14.93 -39.86
C MET A 106 13.26 -14.09 -41.04
N LYS A 107 14.57 -13.84 -41.06
CA LYS A 107 15.26 -13.20 -42.17
C LYS A 107 15.52 -14.20 -43.28
N ASP A 108 15.69 -13.70 -44.50
CA ASP A 108 16.03 -14.53 -45.65
C ASP A 108 17.35 -15.27 -45.38
N GLY A 109 17.30 -16.61 -45.42
CA GLY A 109 18.44 -17.49 -45.15
C GLY A 109 18.51 -18.07 -43.73
N GLU A 110 17.60 -17.72 -42.83
CA GLU A 110 17.49 -18.37 -41.52
C GLU A 110 16.77 -19.72 -41.68
N SER A 111 17.35 -20.80 -41.14
CA SER A 111 16.71 -22.11 -41.06
C SER A 111 16.08 -22.32 -39.68
N ILE A 112 14.95 -23.03 -39.64
CA ILE A 112 14.21 -23.37 -38.40
C ILE A 112 14.99 -24.37 -37.56
#